data_AF-A0A536GS64-F1
#
_entry.id   AF-A0A536GS64-F1
#
_cell.length_a   1.000
_cell.length_b   1.000
_cell.length_c   1.000
_cell.angle_alpha   90.00
_cell.angle_beta   90.00
_cell.angle_gamma   90.00
#
_symmetry.space_group_name_H-M   'P 1'
#
loop_
_entity.id
_entity.type
_entity.pdbx_description
1 polymer ?
#
loop_
_entity_poly.entity_id
_entity_poly.type
_entity_poly.pdbx_seq_one_letter_code
_entity_poly.pdbx_strand_id
1 'polypeptide(L)'
;MSNAGNENGLQRLEVIRKLNGENREWGNSELYRLMYKQDLYILAYERIKSHPGNMTPGTDDETLDGFSLAMIDELIQEMRTERYHCKPVRTAYIPKSNGKMRKLGIPCTRDKIVQEVVRLILE
;
A
#
# COMPACT_ATOMS: atom_id res chain seq x y z
N MET A 1 15.53 -26.14 9.24
CA MET A 1 15.37 -24.97 10.12
C MET A 1 16.07 -23.79 9.45
N SER A 2 15.35 -23.00 8.66
CA SER A 2 15.92 -21.89 7.87
C SER A 2 15.76 -20.56 8.60
N ASN A 3 16.85 -19.79 8.61
CA ASN A 3 16.95 -18.41 9.10
C ASN A 3 15.93 -17.48 8.42
N ALA A 4 14.69 -17.42 8.94
CA ALA A 4 13.64 -16.52 8.43
C ALA A 4 13.60 -15.16 9.16
N GLY A 5 14.64 -14.84 9.95
CA GLY A 5 14.63 -13.71 10.89
C GLY A 5 15.07 -12.36 10.34
N ASN A 6 15.66 -12.27 9.15
CA ASN A 6 16.24 -11.01 8.65
C ASN A 6 16.12 -10.80 7.13
N GLU A 7 15.08 -11.36 6.49
CA GLU A 7 14.83 -11.08 5.07
C GLU A 7 14.06 -9.76 4.92
N ASN A 8 14.66 -8.82 4.19
CA ASN A 8 14.06 -7.55 3.79
C ASN A 8 12.90 -7.81 2.81
N GLY A 9 11.79 -7.06 2.93
CA GLY A 9 10.59 -7.28 2.13
C GLY A 9 10.83 -7.07 0.63
N LEU A 10 11.63 -6.07 0.26
CA LEU A 10 11.99 -5.79 -1.14
C LEU A 10 12.78 -6.95 -1.76
N GLN A 11 13.77 -7.49 -1.04
CA GLN A 11 14.54 -8.65 -1.49
C GLN A 11 13.62 -9.85 -1.76
N ARG A 12 12.64 -10.08 -0.88
CA ARG A 12 11.66 -11.16 -1.06
C ARG A 12 10.79 -10.94 -2.31
N LEU A 13 10.37 -9.70 -2.59
CA LEU A 13 9.64 -9.36 -3.81
C LEU A 13 10.46 -9.61 -5.06
N GLU A 14 11.76 -9.27 -5.07
CA GLU A 14 12.64 -9.55 -6.20
C GLU A 14 12.75 -11.05 -6.49
N VAL A 15 12.87 -11.88 -5.44
CA VAL A 15 12.88 -13.34 -5.58
C VAL A 15 11.55 -13.85 -6.16
N ILE A 16 10.42 -13.37 -5.64
CA ILE A 16 9.09 -13.74 -6.16
C ILE A 16 8.96 -13.39 -7.65
N ARG A 17 9.35 -12.16 -8.03
CA ARG A 17 9.28 -11.70 -9.43
C ARG A 17 10.14 -12.55 -10.36
N LYS A 18 11.35 -12.90 -9.93
CA LYS A 18 12.25 -13.78 -10.68
C LYS A 18 11.61 -15.14 -10.91
N LEU A 19 11.11 -15.78 -9.85
CA LEU A 19 10.48 -17.10 -9.93
C LEU A 19 9.24 -17.11 -10.82
N ASN A 20 8.39 -16.08 -10.72
CA ASN A 20 7.21 -15.91 -11.58
C ASN A 20 7.60 -15.71 -13.06
N GLY A 21 8.74 -15.04 -13.31
CA GLY A 21 9.26 -14.83 -14.67
C GLY A 21 9.84 -16.11 -15.28
N GLU A 22 10.46 -16.97 -14.47
CA GLU A 22 11.04 -18.26 -14.88
C GLU A 22 9.97 -19.35 -15.06
N ASN A 23 8.93 -19.35 -14.23
CA ASN A 23 7.87 -20.36 -14.27
C ASN A 23 6.48 -19.73 -14.03
N ARG A 24 5.64 -19.74 -15.07
CA ARG A 24 4.27 -19.20 -15.01
C ARG A 24 3.30 -20.00 -14.15
N GLU A 25 3.61 -21.28 -13.87
CA GLU A 25 2.83 -22.14 -12.98
C GLU A 25 3.28 -22.03 -11.52
N TRP A 26 4.27 -21.19 -11.23
CA TRP A 26 4.77 -20.99 -9.87
C TRP A 26 3.73 -20.33 -8.98
N GLY A 27 3.39 -20.99 -7.87
CA GLY A 27 2.53 -20.45 -6.82
C GLY A 27 3.33 -19.74 -5.74
N ASN A 28 2.94 -18.51 -5.41
CA ASN A 28 3.52 -17.77 -4.29
C ASN A 28 2.76 -18.03 -2.99
N SER A 29 3.51 -18.30 -1.92
CA SER A 29 2.97 -18.52 -0.57
C SER A 29 3.38 -17.38 0.37
N GLU A 30 2.66 -17.27 1.49
CA GLU A 30 2.93 -16.30 2.57
C GLU A 30 2.95 -14.83 2.11
N LEU A 31 2.25 -14.48 1.02
CA LEU A 31 2.18 -13.10 0.52
C LEU A 31 1.66 -12.13 1.57
N TYR A 32 0.73 -12.55 2.42
CA TYR A 32 0.22 -11.72 3.51
C TYR A 32 1.33 -11.32 4.51
N ARG A 33 2.32 -12.18 4.75
CA ARG A 33 3.45 -11.86 5.66
C ARG A 33 4.35 -10.76 5.13
N LEU A 34 4.31 -10.47 3.82
CA LEU A 34 5.01 -9.32 3.26
C LEU A 34 4.42 -8.00 3.78
N MET A 35 3.14 -7.98 4.15
CA MET A 35 2.51 -6.82 4.80
C MET A 35 3.04 -6.54 6.22
N TYR A 36 3.97 -7.35 6.73
CA TYR A 36 4.64 -7.09 8.01
C TYR A 36 6.00 -6.40 7.85
N LYS A 37 6.38 -6.09 6.61
CA LYS A 37 7.71 -5.60 6.24
C LYS A 37 7.69 -4.08 6.08
N GLN A 38 8.32 -3.38 7.03
CA GLN A 38 8.33 -1.93 7.14
C GLN A 38 8.87 -1.21 5.89
N ASP A 39 9.88 -1.81 5.25
CA ASP A 39 10.48 -1.30 4.02
C ASP A 39 9.48 -1.22 2.84
N LEU A 40 8.49 -2.11 2.78
CA LEU A 40 7.44 -2.02 1.77
C LEU A 40 6.53 -0.81 1.99
N TYR A 41 6.23 -0.47 3.24
CA TYR A 41 5.43 0.71 3.58
C TYR A 41 6.19 2.01 3.31
N ILE A 42 7.49 2.03 3.58
CA ILE A 42 8.36 3.17 3.25
C ILE A 42 8.39 3.36 1.72
N LEU A 43 8.60 2.29 0.94
CA LEU A 43 8.56 2.39 -0.52
C LEU A 43 7.20 2.84 -1.05
N ALA A 44 6.11 2.29 -0.50
CA ALA A 44 4.76 2.67 -0.86
C ALA A 44 4.50 4.17 -0.60
N TYR A 45 4.98 4.70 0.53
CA TYR A 45 4.92 6.13 0.83
C TYR A 45 5.67 6.97 -0.18
N GLU A 46 6.94 6.64 -0.47
CA GLU A 46 7.75 7.38 -1.44
C GLU A 46 7.10 7.41 -2.82
N ARG A 47 6.57 6.26 -3.27
CA ARG A 47 5.79 6.19 -4.51
C ARG A 47 4.57 7.10 -4.45
N ILE A 48 3.75 7.03 -3.41
CA ILE A 48 2.52 7.82 -3.31
C ILE A 48 2.82 9.31 -3.27
N LYS A 49 3.83 9.73 -2.50
CA LYS A 49 4.29 11.11 -2.34
C LYS A 49 4.74 11.73 -3.66
N SER A 50 5.36 10.95 -4.56
CA SER A 50 5.84 11.46 -5.84
C SER A 50 4.73 11.69 -6.88
N HIS A 51 3.49 11.25 -6.64
CA HIS A 51 2.40 11.38 -7.62
C HIS A 51 1.62 12.71 -7.46
N PRO A 52 1.42 13.47 -8.56
CA PRO A 52 0.64 14.70 -8.51
C PRO A 52 -0.81 14.42 -8.11
N GLY A 53 -1.31 15.15 -7.11
CA GLY A 53 -2.68 15.02 -6.57
C GLY A 53 -2.80 14.14 -5.32
N ASN A 54 -1.77 13.36 -4.95
CA ASN A 54 -1.81 12.53 -3.73
C ASN A 54 -1.58 13.31 -2.43
N MET A 55 -1.08 14.55 -2.52
CA MET A 55 -1.03 15.53 -1.43
C MET A 55 -2.40 16.16 -1.10
N THR A 56 -3.47 15.80 -1.82
CA THR A 56 -4.82 16.27 -1.51
C THR A 56 -5.34 15.59 -0.24
N PRO A 57 -5.82 16.34 0.77
CA PRO A 57 -6.35 15.77 2.01
C PRO A 57 -7.43 14.70 1.76
N GLY A 58 -7.33 13.60 2.52
CA GLY A 58 -8.24 12.47 2.49
C GLY A 58 -9.59 12.76 3.18
N THR A 59 -10.23 11.73 3.75
CA THR A 59 -11.42 11.89 4.61
C THR A 59 -11.05 12.47 5.99
N ASP A 60 -9.76 12.46 6.32
CA ASP A 60 -9.21 12.66 7.65
C ASP A 60 -8.63 14.09 7.83
N ASP A 61 -8.75 14.95 6.81
CA ASP A 61 -8.09 16.27 6.65
C ASP A 61 -6.56 16.29 6.82
N GLU A 62 -5.94 15.15 7.12
CA GLU A 62 -4.50 14.94 7.12
C GLU A 62 -3.95 14.79 5.69
N THR A 63 -2.90 15.56 5.39
CA THR A 63 -2.03 15.39 4.23
C THR A 63 -1.05 14.23 4.48
N LEU A 64 -0.26 13.85 3.46
CA LEU A 64 0.81 12.85 3.59
C LEU A 64 1.90 13.24 4.63
N ASP A 65 1.81 14.43 5.19
CA ASP A 65 2.73 15.00 6.19
C ASP A 65 2.57 14.33 7.57
N GLY A 66 1.43 13.68 7.82
CA GLY A 66 1.18 12.87 9.04
C GLY A 66 1.74 11.45 8.98
N PHE A 67 2.31 11.04 7.85
CA PHE A 67 2.87 9.69 7.70
C PHE A 67 4.22 9.57 8.42
N SER A 68 4.24 8.78 9.49
CA SER A 68 5.40 8.60 10.36
C SER A 68 5.76 7.12 10.49
N LEU A 69 6.98 6.83 10.97
CA LEU A 69 7.37 5.45 11.30
C LEU A 69 6.42 4.81 12.32
N ALA A 70 5.93 5.58 13.29
CA ALA A 70 4.94 5.10 14.27
C ALA A 70 3.63 4.66 13.59
N MET A 71 3.15 5.42 12.61
CA MET A 71 1.97 5.04 11.83
C MET A 71 2.19 3.75 11.03
N ILE A 72 3.39 3.55 10.47
CA ILE A 72 3.74 2.30 9.78
C ILE A 72 3.71 1.14 10.77
N ASP A 73 4.31 1.31 11.95
CA ASP A 73 4.35 0.27 12.97
C ASP A 73 2.94 -0.10 13.42
N GLU A 74 2.05 0.88 13.65
CA GLU A 74 0.64 0.66 13.95
C GLU A 74 -0.07 -0.12 12.83
N LEU A 75 0.09 0.28 11.58
CA LEU A 75 -0.50 -0.42 10.43
C LEU A 75 -0.01 -1.86 10.35
N ILE A 76 1.28 -2.12 10.57
CA ILE A 76 1.84 -3.47 10.60
C ILE A 76 1.24 -4.27 11.76
N GLN A 77 1.05 -3.68 12.94
CA GLN A 77 0.37 -4.37 14.05
C GLN A 77 -1.09 -4.67 13.73
N GLU A 78 -1.81 -3.76 13.07
CA GLU A 78 -3.18 -4.00 12.60
C GLU A 78 -3.24 -5.12 11.57
N MET A 79 -2.28 -5.23 10.65
CA MET A 79 -2.18 -6.37 9.73
C MET A 79 -1.89 -7.67 10.49
N ARG A 80 -0.90 -7.67 11.39
CA ARG A 80 -0.54 -8.87 12.17
C ARG A 80 -1.68 -9.41 13.02
N THR A 81 -2.56 -8.51 13.47
CA THR A 81 -3.71 -8.85 14.31
C THR A 81 -5.01 -8.95 13.55
N GLU A 82 -4.96 -8.81 12.22
CA GLU A 82 -6.12 -8.84 11.31
C GLU A 82 -7.23 -7.85 11.71
N ARG A 83 -6.84 -6.73 12.34
CA ARG A 83 -7.75 -5.66 12.78
C ARG A 83 -7.81 -4.46 11.84
N TYR A 84 -7.02 -4.48 10.78
CA TYR A 84 -7.07 -3.42 9.78
C TYR A 84 -8.42 -3.42 9.07
N HIS A 85 -9.10 -2.27 9.09
CA HIS A 85 -10.33 -2.03 8.36
C HIS A 85 -10.23 -0.73 7.57
N CYS A 86 -10.49 -0.80 6.27
CA CYS A 86 -10.50 0.39 5.41
C CYS A 86 -11.54 1.39 5.91
N LYS A 87 -11.19 2.67 5.89
CA LYS A 87 -12.12 3.74 6.26
C LYS A 87 -13.08 4.06 5.09
N PRO A 88 -14.25 4.64 5.39
CA PRO A 88 -15.14 5.14 4.34
C PRO A 88 -14.44 6.14 3.41
N VAL A 89 -14.63 5.95 2.11
CA VAL A 89 -14.02 6.77 1.06
C VAL A 89 -14.78 8.08 0.89
N ARG A 90 -14.07 9.22 0.90
CA ARG A 90 -14.66 10.54 0.62
C ARG A 90 -15.03 10.64 -0.86
N THR A 91 -16.22 11.14 -1.17
CA THR A 91 -16.62 11.39 -2.56
C THR A 91 -16.30 12.83 -2.97
N ALA A 92 -15.61 12.98 -4.09
CA ALA A 92 -15.46 14.26 -4.79
C ALA A 92 -16.06 14.19 -6.20
N TYR A 93 -16.49 15.34 -6.74
CA TYR A 93 -17.00 15.45 -8.10
C TYR A 93 -16.03 16.30 -8.94
N ILE A 94 -15.54 15.73 -10.04
CA ILE A 94 -14.61 16.40 -10.96
C ILE A 94 -15.26 16.54 -12.34
N PRO A 95 -15.15 17.71 -13.01
CA PRO A 95 -15.74 17.89 -14.34
C PRO A 95 -15.13 16.95 -15.40
N LYS A 96 -15.98 16.42 -16.28
CA LYS A 96 -15.59 15.85 -17.58
C LYS A 96 -15.48 16.96 -18.62
N SER A 97 -14.75 16.69 -19.70
CA SER A 97 -14.69 17.57 -20.87
C SER A 97 -16.06 17.81 -21.53
N ASN A 98 -17.04 16.92 -21.32
CA ASN A 98 -18.39 17.02 -21.88
C ASN A 98 -19.42 17.67 -20.94
N GLY A 99 -18.97 18.39 -19.90
CA GLY A 99 -19.84 19.11 -18.96
C GLY A 99 -20.53 18.23 -17.90
N LYS A 100 -20.43 16.89 -17.97
CA LYS A 100 -20.91 15.99 -16.91
C LYS A 100 -19.88 15.88 -15.78
N MET A 101 -20.29 15.46 -14.58
CA MET A 101 -19.36 15.21 -13.47
C MET A 101 -18.93 13.73 -13.39
N ARG A 102 -17.69 13.47 -12.94
CA ARG A 102 -17.23 12.13 -12.52
C ARG A 102 -17.24 12.07 -11.01
N LYS A 103 -17.84 11.02 -10.44
CA LYS A 103 -17.67 10.68 -9.03
C LYS A 103 -16.27 10.09 -8.85
N LEU A 104 -15.47 10.66 -7.96
CA LEU A 104 -14.16 10.16 -7.57
C LEU A 104 -14.20 9.78 -6.09
N GLY A 105 -13.79 8.56 -5.77
CA GLY A 105 -13.53 8.14 -4.40
C GLY A 105 -12.11 8.54 -4.00
N ILE A 106 -11.97 9.31 -2.93
CA ILE A 106 -10.69 9.71 -2.35
C ILE A 106 -10.53 8.94 -1.02
N PRO A 107 -9.72 7.88 -0.99
CA PRO A 107 -9.45 7.13 0.24
C PRO A 107 -8.61 7.94 1.23
N CYS A 108 -8.59 7.52 2.49
CA CYS A 108 -7.70 8.11 3.50
C CYS A 108 -6.23 7.74 3.22
N THR A 109 -5.30 8.47 3.83
CA THR A 109 -3.86 8.28 3.60
C THR A 109 -3.39 6.88 3.99
N ARG A 110 -3.85 6.34 5.13
CA ARG A 110 -3.55 4.98 5.57
C ARG A 110 -3.95 3.94 4.51
N ASP A 111 -5.15 4.08 3.98
CA ASP A 111 -5.69 3.15 2.98
C ASP A 111 -4.95 3.24 1.65
N LYS A 112 -4.55 4.45 1.22
CA LYS A 112 -3.69 4.61 0.04
C LYS A 112 -2.38 3.83 0.20
N ILE A 113 -1.73 3.95 1.37
CA ILE A 113 -0.46 3.28 1.65
C ILE A 113 -0.63 1.77 1.64
N VAL A 114 -1.62 1.24 2.36
CA VAL A 114 -1.90 -0.19 2.38
C VAL A 114 -2.22 -0.70 0.97
N GLN A 115 -3.00 0.04 0.19
CA GLN A 115 -3.31 -0.31 -1.19
C GLN A 115 -2.04 -0.37 -2.06
N GLU A 116 -1.11 0.58 -1.92
CA GLU A 116 0.15 0.54 -2.66
C GLU A 116 1.09 -0.57 -2.19
N VAL A 117 1.08 -0.94 -0.90
CA VAL A 117 1.79 -2.13 -0.40
C VAL A 117 1.22 -3.40 -1.05
N VAL A 118 -0.11 -3.55 -1.09
CA VAL A 118 -0.74 -4.69 -1.77
C VAL A 118 -0.40 -4.69 -3.25
N ARG A 119 -0.39 -3.52 -3.90
CA ARG A 119 0.03 -3.39 -5.30
C ARG A 119 1.46 -3.86 -5.50
N LEU A 120 2.41 -3.44 -4.66
CA LEU A 120 3.81 -3.88 -4.72
C LEU A 120 3.96 -5.40 -4.64
N ILE A 121 3.11 -6.07 -3.86
CA ILE A 121 3.11 -7.52 -3.68
C ILE A 121 2.53 -8.26 -4.90
N LEU A 122 1.53 -7.67 -5.56
CA LEU A 122 0.79 -8.30 -6.66
C LEU A 122 1.30 -7.93 -8.07
N GLU A 123 2.19 -6.94 -8.18
CA GLU A 123 2.83 -6.47 -9.42
C GLU A 123 4.14 -7.20 -9.73
#